data_AF-A0A973U1N6-F1
#
_entry.id   AF-A0A973U1N6-F1
#
_cell.length_a   1.000
_cell.length_b   1.000
_cell.length_c   1.000
_cell.angle_alpha   90.00
_cell.angle_beta   90.00
_cell.angle_gamma   90.00
#
_symmetry.space_group_name_H-M   'P 1'
#
loop_
_entity.id
_entity.type
_entity.pdbx_description
1 polymer ?
#
loop_
_entity_poly.entity_id
_entity_poly.type
_entity_poly.pdbx_seq_one_letter_code
_entity_poly.pdbx_strand_id
1 'polypeptide(L)'
;MLALRLFAKLTAYYVAVTAIALIALRLFPNLREFMPFGGVEALMSSPRGGVETMLAPSAAAAEIGNLRESLYWLVITILGALLTALPVSWVYISIRNRKDYDQSLVDTIVILPIVVTSIIIIVQNSLALAFSIAGIAAAVRFRNSLKSSGDALFILLAVGIGLSAGIGALELALVMTIAFNYTFLVLWVTDYGDRRGLKKRYMIDCDPEEPAPAATEKAPADPS
;
A
#
# COMPACT_ATOMS: atom_id res chain seq x y z
N MET A 1 7.84 -12.63 19.46
CA MET A 1 7.74 -13.81 18.57
C MET A 1 6.85 -13.58 17.35
N LEU A 2 5.63 -13.02 17.49
CA LEU A 2 4.73 -12.77 16.36
C LEU A 2 5.34 -11.78 15.33
N ALA A 3 6.01 -10.73 15.82
CA ALA A 3 6.75 -9.76 15.00
C ALA A 3 7.80 -10.39 14.08
N LEU A 4 8.62 -11.29 14.63
CA LEU A 4 9.70 -11.94 13.90
C LEU A 4 9.17 -12.90 12.83
N ARG A 5 8.06 -13.60 13.12
CA ARG A 5 7.36 -14.44 12.14
C ARG A 5 6.79 -13.61 11.00
N LEU A 6 6.24 -12.43 11.30
CA LEU A 6 5.73 -11.51 10.28
C LEU A 6 6.88 -10.98 9.40
N PHE A 7 7.96 -10.52 10.02
CA PHE A 7 9.15 -10.04 9.32
C PHE A 7 9.72 -11.10 8.37
N ALA A 8 9.88 -12.34 8.84
CA ALA A 8 10.35 -13.44 8.03
C ALA A 8 9.41 -13.75 6.86
N LYS A 9 8.08 -13.74 7.11
CA LYS A 9 7.07 -13.97 6.06
C LYS A 9 7.08 -12.84 5.01
N LEU A 10 7.17 -11.59 5.44
CA LEU A 10 7.27 -10.41 4.55
C LEU A 10 8.53 -10.47 3.71
N THR A 11 9.68 -10.70 4.34
CA THR A 11 10.98 -10.79 3.66
C THR A 11 10.97 -11.92 2.63
N ALA A 12 10.50 -13.12 3.04
CA ALA A 12 10.38 -14.26 2.13
C ALA A 12 9.42 -13.98 0.96
N TYR A 13 8.31 -13.29 1.22
CA TYR A 13 7.36 -12.90 0.18
C TYR A 13 7.98 -11.93 -0.82
N TYR A 14 8.60 -10.85 -0.36
CA TYR A 14 9.24 -9.88 -1.27
C TYR A 14 10.37 -10.52 -2.06
N VAL A 15 11.20 -11.35 -1.43
CA VAL A 15 12.24 -12.12 -2.13
C VAL A 15 11.63 -13.06 -3.17
N ALA A 16 10.54 -13.76 -2.84
CA ALA A 16 9.85 -14.63 -3.78
C ALA A 16 9.24 -13.84 -4.95
N VAL A 17 8.59 -12.71 -4.69
CA VAL A 17 8.01 -11.84 -5.73
C VAL A 17 9.09 -11.29 -6.65
N THR A 18 10.18 -10.75 -6.08
CA THR A 18 11.32 -10.26 -6.87
C THR A 18 12.00 -11.40 -7.62
N ALA A 19 12.15 -12.59 -7.03
CA ALA A 19 12.70 -13.75 -7.72
C ALA A 19 11.80 -14.23 -8.86
N ILE A 20 10.48 -14.29 -8.66
CA ILE A 20 9.50 -14.63 -9.70
C ILE A 20 9.55 -13.60 -10.83
N ALA A 21 9.60 -12.31 -10.51
CA ALA A 21 9.75 -11.24 -11.51
C ALA A 21 11.07 -11.38 -12.29
N LEU A 22 12.18 -11.65 -11.62
CA LEU A 22 13.49 -11.87 -12.25
C LEU A 22 13.53 -13.15 -13.10
N ILE A 23 12.89 -14.23 -12.65
CA ILE A 23 12.78 -15.49 -13.38
C ILE A 23 11.89 -15.30 -14.62
N ALA A 24 10.77 -14.57 -14.51
CA ALA A 24 9.93 -14.21 -15.65
C ALA A 24 10.71 -13.37 -16.69
N LEU A 25 11.53 -12.42 -16.22
CA LEU A 25 12.44 -11.61 -17.05
C LEU A 25 13.60 -12.41 -17.69
N ARG A 26 13.91 -13.60 -17.16
CA ARG A 26 14.94 -14.51 -17.69
C ARG A 26 14.35 -15.54 -18.66
N LEU A 27 13.13 -16.02 -18.41
CA LEU A 27 12.44 -16.99 -19.27
C LEU A 27 11.88 -16.35 -20.55
N PHE A 28 11.41 -15.11 -20.47
CA PHE A 28 10.79 -14.41 -21.59
C PHE A 28 11.50 -13.08 -21.84
N PRO A 29 12.52 -13.03 -22.72
CA PRO A 29 13.20 -11.77 -23.04
C PRO A 29 12.26 -10.73 -23.66
N ASN A 30 11.20 -11.17 -24.37
CA ASN A 30 10.14 -10.30 -24.91
C ASN A 30 9.19 -9.75 -23.85
N LEU A 31 9.18 -10.26 -22.61
CA LEU A 31 8.35 -9.70 -21.53
C LEU A 31 8.89 -8.36 -21.03
N ARG A 32 10.14 -8.00 -21.32
CA ARG A 32 10.70 -6.69 -20.95
C ARG A 32 10.01 -5.53 -21.64
N GLU A 33 9.44 -5.78 -22.82
CA GLU A 33 8.72 -4.81 -23.64
C GLU A 33 7.27 -4.63 -23.17
N PHE A 34 6.65 -5.67 -22.61
CA PHE A 34 5.25 -5.67 -22.16
C PHE A 34 5.08 -5.50 -20.65
N MET A 35 6.15 -5.59 -19.85
CA MET A 35 6.03 -5.39 -18.42
C MET A 35 6.16 -3.91 -18.06
N PRO A 36 5.34 -3.41 -17.13
CA PRO A 36 5.40 -2.03 -16.62
C PRO A 36 6.64 -1.82 -15.72
N PHE A 37 7.84 -2.03 -16.28
CA PHE A 37 9.13 -1.73 -15.66
C PHE A 37 9.82 -0.62 -16.46
N GLY A 38 10.47 0.32 -15.77
CA GLY A 38 11.10 1.50 -16.40
C GLY A 38 10.25 2.78 -16.36
N GLY A 39 9.05 2.72 -15.77
CA GLY A 39 8.26 3.92 -15.50
C GLY A 39 8.98 4.93 -14.59
N VAL A 40 9.80 4.46 -13.63
CA VAL A 40 10.59 5.32 -12.74
C VAL A 40 11.77 5.96 -13.49
N GLU A 41 12.41 5.24 -14.40
CA GLU A 41 13.49 5.79 -15.21
C GLU A 41 12.98 6.90 -16.13
N ALA A 42 11.83 6.69 -16.80
CA ALA A 42 11.17 7.70 -17.62
C ALA A 42 10.78 8.97 -16.83
N LEU A 43 10.38 8.81 -15.57
CA LEU A 43 10.08 9.93 -14.66
C LEU A 43 11.34 10.69 -14.24
N MET A 44 12.46 9.98 -14.01
CA MET A 44 13.70 10.59 -13.52
C MET A 44 14.57 11.19 -14.64
N SER A 45 14.52 10.65 -15.86
CA SER A 45 15.36 11.09 -16.99
C SER A 45 14.79 12.29 -17.77
N SER A 46 13.55 12.70 -17.49
CA SER A 46 12.86 13.76 -18.23
C SER A 46 13.19 15.17 -17.68
N PRO A 47 13.72 16.12 -18.49
CA PRO A 47 14.12 17.46 -18.04
C PRO A 47 13.00 18.37 -17.52
N ARG A 48 11.73 18.02 -17.73
CA ARG A 48 10.54 18.69 -17.18
C ARG A 48 9.88 17.76 -16.14
N GLY A 49 10.59 17.51 -15.05
CA GLY A 49 10.15 16.61 -13.98
C GLY A 49 8.88 17.13 -13.29
N GLY A 50 7.76 16.50 -13.56
CA GLY A 50 6.48 16.83 -12.95
C GLY A 50 5.31 16.21 -13.68
N VAL A 51 4.11 16.54 -13.23
CA VAL A 51 2.80 15.98 -13.65
C VAL A 51 2.62 15.90 -15.18
N GLU A 52 3.29 16.72 -15.98
CA GLU A 52 3.26 16.67 -17.45
C GLU A 52 3.84 15.38 -18.07
N THR A 53 4.88 14.80 -17.48
CA THR A 53 5.40 13.48 -17.90
C THR A 53 4.48 12.36 -17.45
N MET A 54 3.82 12.53 -16.30
CA MET A 54 2.73 11.63 -15.91
C MET A 54 1.59 11.74 -16.92
N LEU A 55 1.23 12.94 -17.38
CA LEU A 55 0.17 13.21 -18.37
C LEU A 55 0.48 12.71 -19.80
N ALA A 56 1.74 12.41 -20.10
CA ALA A 56 2.10 11.78 -21.36
C ALA A 56 1.65 10.30 -21.34
N PRO A 57 1.09 9.76 -22.44
CA PRO A 57 0.82 8.33 -22.53
C PRO A 57 2.10 7.58 -22.17
N SER A 58 2.10 6.81 -21.09
CA SER A 58 3.31 6.06 -20.67
C SER A 58 3.81 5.31 -21.89
N ALA A 59 5.11 5.41 -22.20
CA ALA A 59 5.68 4.88 -23.44
C ALA A 59 5.31 3.40 -23.72
N ALA A 60 5.01 2.62 -22.67
CA ALA A 60 4.54 1.23 -22.77
C ALA A 60 3.11 1.05 -23.31
N ALA A 61 2.24 2.06 -23.22
CA ALA A 61 0.89 2.03 -23.79
C ALA A 61 0.86 2.44 -25.28
N ALA A 62 1.93 3.07 -25.78
CA ALA A 62 2.00 3.62 -27.12
C ALA A 62 2.27 2.58 -28.23
N GLU A 63 2.75 1.37 -27.88
CA GLU A 63 3.03 0.27 -28.81
C GLU A 63 2.13 -0.95 -28.59
N ILE A 64 0.82 -0.76 -28.44
CA ILE A 64 -0.12 -1.90 -28.41
C ILE A 64 -0.82 -1.99 -29.75
N GLY A 65 -0.27 -2.80 -30.66
CA GLY A 65 -0.83 -3.02 -31.99
C GLY A 65 -2.00 -4.00 -32.02
N ASN A 66 -2.15 -4.86 -31.00
CA ASN A 66 -3.10 -5.97 -30.98
C ASN A 66 -3.95 -6.07 -29.70
N LEU A 67 -5.24 -6.47 -29.84
CA LEU A 67 -6.16 -6.76 -28.71
C LEU A 67 -5.57 -7.75 -27.69
N ARG A 68 -4.86 -8.78 -28.18
CA ARG A 68 -4.20 -9.80 -27.37
C ARG A 68 -3.15 -9.16 -26.44
N GLU A 69 -2.32 -8.28 -26.98
CA GLU A 69 -1.24 -7.62 -26.24
C GLU A 69 -1.79 -6.65 -25.19
N SER A 70 -2.87 -5.92 -25.51
CA SER A 70 -3.58 -5.05 -24.56
C SER A 70 -4.07 -5.83 -23.35
N LEU A 71 -4.72 -6.97 -23.59
CA LEU A 71 -5.24 -7.82 -22.50
C LEU A 71 -4.11 -8.38 -21.63
N TYR A 72 -2.99 -8.82 -22.22
CA TYR A 72 -1.86 -9.29 -21.44
C TYR A 72 -1.26 -8.20 -20.56
N TRP A 73 -1.06 -7.00 -21.10
CA TRP A 73 -0.52 -5.87 -20.35
C TRP A 73 -1.42 -5.51 -19.17
N LEU A 74 -2.74 -5.38 -19.41
CA LEU A 74 -3.73 -5.08 -18.37
C LEU A 74 -3.72 -6.11 -17.23
N VAL A 75 -3.73 -7.40 -17.58
CA VAL A 75 -3.77 -8.48 -16.60
C VAL A 75 -2.49 -8.49 -15.77
N ILE A 76 -1.31 -8.32 -16.40
CA ILE A 76 -0.03 -8.28 -15.68
C ILE A 76 0.04 -7.10 -14.73
N THR A 77 -0.39 -5.91 -15.15
CA THR A 77 -0.36 -4.69 -14.32
C THR A 77 -1.31 -4.81 -13.13
N ILE A 78 -2.53 -5.30 -13.34
CA ILE A 78 -3.50 -5.53 -12.25
C ILE A 78 -3.01 -6.60 -11.28
N LEU A 79 -2.47 -7.71 -11.80
CA LEU A 79 -1.90 -8.76 -10.95
C LEU A 79 -0.69 -8.23 -10.16
N GLY A 80 0.16 -7.40 -10.75
CA GLY A 80 1.26 -6.74 -10.06
C GLY A 80 0.80 -5.82 -8.93
N ALA A 81 -0.21 -4.98 -9.18
CA ALA A 81 -0.83 -4.13 -8.16
C ALA A 81 -1.41 -4.96 -7.01
N LEU A 82 -2.11 -6.05 -7.33
CA LEU A 82 -2.66 -6.96 -6.34
C LEU A 82 -1.56 -7.65 -5.51
N LEU A 83 -0.53 -8.17 -6.17
CA LEU A 83 0.58 -8.87 -5.52
C LEU A 83 1.33 -7.96 -4.56
N THR A 84 1.55 -6.69 -4.92
CA THR A 84 2.20 -5.72 -4.04
C THR A 84 1.31 -5.26 -2.87
N ALA A 85 -0.03 -5.30 -3.02
CA ALA A 85 -0.97 -4.95 -1.96
C ALA A 85 -1.20 -6.05 -0.91
N LEU A 86 -1.00 -7.33 -1.24
CA LEU A 86 -1.22 -8.45 -0.31
C LEU A 86 -0.36 -8.37 0.98
N PRO A 87 0.96 -8.08 0.92
CA PRO A 87 1.79 -7.86 2.11
C PRO A 87 1.25 -6.79 3.05
N VAL A 88 0.70 -5.72 2.48
CA VAL A 88 0.15 -4.58 3.24
C VAL A 88 -1.06 -5.02 4.06
N SER A 89 -1.94 -5.83 3.48
CA SER A 89 -3.08 -6.43 4.18
C SER A 89 -2.63 -7.32 5.35
N TRP A 90 -1.59 -8.14 5.17
CA TRP A 90 -1.05 -8.96 6.26
C TRP A 90 -0.46 -8.14 7.41
N VAL A 91 0.24 -7.05 7.09
CA VAL A 91 0.75 -6.10 8.09
C VAL A 91 -0.40 -5.48 8.88
N TYR A 92 -1.45 -5.04 8.19
CA TYR A 92 -2.65 -4.49 8.83
C TYR A 92 -3.30 -5.47 9.82
N ILE A 93 -3.57 -6.71 9.37
CA ILE A 93 -4.21 -7.76 10.19
C ILE A 93 -3.35 -8.12 11.41
N SER A 94 -2.03 -8.11 11.27
CA SER A 94 -1.13 -8.59 12.32
C SER A 94 -0.87 -7.56 13.41
N ILE A 95 -0.99 -6.27 13.07
CA ILE A 95 -0.85 -5.17 14.03
C ILE A 95 -2.14 -4.97 14.82
N ARG A 96 -3.31 -5.15 14.18
CA ARG A 96 -4.61 -4.95 14.84
C ARG A 96 -5.01 -6.15 15.69
N ASN A 97 -5.47 -5.91 16.92
CA ASN A 97 -6.05 -6.97 17.75
C ASN A 97 -7.43 -7.39 17.19
N ARG A 98 -7.80 -8.66 17.40
CA ARG A 98 -9.07 -9.28 16.93
C ARG A 98 -10.35 -8.50 17.27
N LYS A 99 -10.33 -7.62 18.28
CA LYS A 99 -11.49 -6.85 18.75
C LYS A 99 -11.69 -5.51 18.03
N ASP A 100 -10.64 -4.94 17.43
CA ASP A 100 -10.66 -3.62 16.77
C ASP A 100 -10.41 -3.72 15.25
N TYR A 101 -10.48 -4.93 14.71
CA TYR A 101 -10.28 -5.25 13.31
C TYR A 101 -11.51 -4.89 12.48
N ASP A 102 -11.33 -4.07 11.45
CA ASP A 102 -12.36 -3.81 10.44
C ASP A 102 -12.11 -4.64 9.19
N GLN A 103 -12.96 -5.64 8.98
CA GLN A 103 -12.88 -6.51 7.80
C GLN A 103 -13.05 -5.71 6.50
N SER A 104 -13.93 -4.70 6.52
CA SER A 104 -14.20 -3.86 5.36
C SER A 104 -12.94 -3.08 4.95
N LEU A 105 -12.11 -2.67 5.92
CA LEU A 105 -10.86 -1.98 5.62
C LEU A 105 -9.87 -2.90 4.89
N VAL A 106 -9.72 -4.15 5.34
CA VAL A 106 -8.86 -5.14 4.68
C VAL A 106 -9.32 -5.41 3.27
N ASP A 107 -10.61 -5.67 3.08
CA ASP A 107 -11.17 -5.91 1.75
C ASP A 107 -10.87 -4.72 0.85
N THR A 108 -10.97 -3.51 1.39
CA THR A 108 -10.66 -2.34 0.59
C THR A 108 -9.17 -2.13 0.34
N ILE A 109 -8.26 -2.46 1.27
CA ILE A 109 -6.80 -2.40 1.01
C ILE A 109 -6.42 -3.30 -0.18
N VAL A 110 -7.11 -4.43 -0.34
CA VAL A 110 -6.86 -5.40 -1.42
C VAL A 110 -7.55 -5.00 -2.72
N ILE A 111 -8.79 -4.50 -2.66
CA ILE A 111 -9.60 -4.19 -3.85
C ILE A 111 -9.26 -2.80 -4.43
N LEU A 112 -8.95 -1.81 -3.59
CA LEU A 112 -8.72 -0.43 -4.01
C LEU A 112 -7.58 -0.26 -5.03
N PRO A 113 -6.41 -0.93 -4.90
CA PRO A 113 -5.35 -0.84 -5.89
C PRO A 113 -5.80 -1.30 -7.28
N ILE A 114 -6.66 -2.33 -7.36
CA ILE A 114 -7.22 -2.82 -8.62
C ILE A 114 -8.08 -1.73 -9.28
N VAL A 115 -8.97 -1.13 -8.50
CA VAL A 115 -9.86 -0.06 -8.97
C VAL A 115 -9.07 1.15 -9.43
N VAL A 116 -8.10 1.62 -8.63
CA VAL A 116 -7.27 2.79 -8.97
C VAL A 116 -6.44 2.50 -10.21
N THR A 117 -5.78 1.34 -10.30
CA THR A 117 -5.02 0.92 -11.50
C THR A 117 -5.92 0.98 -12.74
N SER A 118 -7.14 0.47 -12.64
CA SER A 118 -8.08 0.42 -13.76
C SER A 118 -8.52 1.82 -14.19
N ILE A 119 -8.83 2.72 -13.25
CA ILE A 119 -9.18 4.12 -13.54
C ILE A 119 -8.01 4.82 -14.25
N ILE A 120 -6.79 4.65 -13.76
CA ILE A 120 -5.60 5.30 -14.34
C ILE A 120 -5.36 4.83 -15.77
N ILE A 121 -5.54 3.54 -16.05
CA ILE A 121 -5.38 3.00 -17.41
C ILE A 121 -6.53 3.41 -18.35
N ILE A 122 -7.75 3.61 -17.84
CA ILE A 122 -8.89 4.07 -18.66
C ILE A 122 -8.70 5.53 -19.08
N VAL A 123 -8.18 6.37 -18.18
CA VAL A 123 -8.06 7.82 -18.42
C VAL A 123 -6.73 8.14 -19.10
N GLN A 124 -6.44 7.46 -20.21
CA GLN A 124 -5.18 7.64 -20.96
C GLN A 124 -5.00 9.07 -21.47
N ASN A 125 -6.10 9.79 -21.76
CA ASN A 125 -6.06 11.12 -22.36
C ASN A 125 -5.95 12.27 -21.35
N SER A 126 -6.13 12.02 -20.04
CA SER A 126 -6.05 13.08 -19.04
C SER A 126 -5.81 12.53 -17.65
N LEU A 127 -4.55 12.21 -17.32
CA LEU A 127 -4.23 11.74 -15.98
C LEU A 127 -4.58 12.77 -14.90
N ALA A 128 -4.53 14.07 -15.18
CA ALA A 128 -5.02 15.11 -14.27
C ALA A 128 -6.50 14.92 -13.89
N LEU A 129 -7.35 14.50 -14.84
CA LEU A 129 -8.74 14.15 -14.58
C LEU A 129 -8.81 12.90 -13.70
N ALA A 130 -8.02 11.87 -14.01
CA ALA A 130 -7.97 10.63 -13.24
C ALA A 130 -7.59 10.88 -11.77
N PHE A 131 -6.55 11.70 -11.55
CA PHE A 131 -6.11 12.15 -10.24
C PHE A 131 -7.17 12.95 -9.51
N SER A 132 -7.89 13.84 -10.20
CA SER A 132 -8.98 14.62 -9.61
C SER A 132 -10.12 13.70 -9.12
N ILE A 133 -10.51 12.71 -9.92
CA ILE A 133 -11.55 11.73 -9.55
C ILE A 133 -11.06 10.85 -8.39
N ALA A 134 -9.84 10.33 -8.46
CA ALA A 134 -9.26 9.52 -7.40
C ALA A 134 -9.13 10.31 -6.09
N GLY A 135 -8.75 11.58 -6.16
CA GLY A 135 -8.66 12.50 -5.01
C GLY A 135 -10.02 12.77 -4.37
N ILE A 136 -11.06 13.04 -5.17
CA ILE A 136 -12.44 13.21 -4.68
C ILE A 136 -12.94 11.93 -4.02
N ALA A 137 -12.75 10.78 -4.67
CA ALA A 137 -13.16 9.47 -4.13
C ALA A 137 -12.44 9.15 -2.81
N ALA A 138 -11.13 9.44 -2.75
CA ALA A 138 -10.36 9.32 -1.53
C ALA A 138 -10.91 10.24 -0.43
N ALA A 139 -11.16 11.52 -0.71
CA ALA A 139 -11.69 12.48 0.26
C ALA A 139 -13.06 12.06 0.85
N VAL A 140 -13.98 11.57 0.01
CA VAL A 140 -15.28 11.05 0.45
C VAL A 140 -15.10 9.85 1.37
N ARG A 141 -14.13 8.98 1.08
CA ARG A 141 -13.83 7.81 1.90
C ARG A 141 -13.09 8.16 3.20
N PHE A 142 -12.17 9.13 3.16
CA PHE A 142 -11.52 9.68 4.35
C PHE A 142 -12.57 10.18 5.36
N ARG A 143 -13.69 10.75 4.87
CA ARG A 143 -14.80 11.19 5.70
C ARG A 143 -15.68 10.07 6.27
N ASN A 144 -15.81 8.94 5.56
CA ASN A 144 -16.85 7.95 5.85
C ASN A 144 -16.35 6.62 6.45
N SER A 145 -15.05 6.31 6.43
CA SER A 145 -14.57 4.96 6.78
C SER A 145 -13.38 4.90 7.74
N LEU A 146 -12.88 6.03 8.23
CA LEU A 146 -11.69 6.04 9.07
C LEU A 146 -12.03 6.04 10.55
N LYS A 147 -11.74 4.92 11.20
CA LYS A 147 -11.82 4.78 12.67
C LYS A 147 -10.59 5.32 13.38
N SER A 148 -9.50 5.54 12.64
CA SER A 148 -8.24 6.04 13.19
C SER A 148 -7.36 6.65 12.11
N SER A 149 -6.42 7.50 12.52
CA SER A 149 -5.36 8.01 11.66
C SER A 149 -4.53 6.90 10.98
N GLY A 150 -4.49 5.70 11.56
CA GLY A 150 -3.79 4.53 11.00
C GLY A 150 -4.45 3.94 9.78
N ASP A 151 -5.76 3.73 9.88
CA ASP A 151 -6.55 3.21 8.78
C ASP A 151 -6.43 4.12 7.53
N ALA A 152 -6.26 5.43 7.77
CA ALA A 152 -6.04 6.47 6.76
C ALA A 152 -4.76 6.21 5.93
N LEU A 153 -3.64 5.89 6.60
CA LEU A 153 -2.35 5.66 5.96
C LEU A 153 -2.36 4.39 5.09
N PHE A 154 -3.02 3.32 5.54
CA PHE A 154 -3.14 2.10 4.76
C PHE A 154 -3.96 2.29 3.49
N ILE A 155 -5.04 3.09 3.57
CA ILE A 155 -5.84 3.44 2.38
C ILE A 155 -5.03 4.31 1.42
N LEU A 156 -4.31 5.31 1.93
CA LEU A 156 -3.48 6.19 1.11
C LEU A 156 -2.39 5.40 0.38
N LEU A 157 -1.75 4.46 1.09
CA LEU A 157 -0.79 3.54 0.50
C LEU A 157 -1.45 2.70 -0.62
N ALA A 158 -2.62 2.12 -0.37
CA ALA A 158 -3.34 1.33 -1.38
C ALA A 158 -3.65 2.13 -2.65
N VAL A 159 -4.02 3.41 -2.51
CA VAL A 159 -4.19 4.33 -3.65
C VAL A 159 -2.88 4.52 -4.40
N GLY A 160 -1.78 4.80 -3.69
CA GLY A 160 -0.49 5.04 -4.35
C GLY A 160 0.13 3.78 -5.00
N ILE A 161 -0.17 2.58 -4.50
CA ILE A 161 0.15 1.31 -5.18
C ILE A 161 -0.57 1.24 -6.52
N GLY A 162 -1.89 1.45 -6.51
CA GLY A 162 -2.71 1.38 -7.73
C GLY A 162 -2.34 2.47 -8.74
N LEU A 163 -1.96 3.64 -8.26
CA LEU A 163 -1.47 4.72 -9.11
C LEU A 163 -0.15 4.34 -9.79
N SER A 164 0.83 3.87 -9.00
CA SER A 164 2.15 3.47 -9.50
C SER A 164 2.04 2.34 -10.53
N ALA A 165 1.20 1.34 -10.25
CA ALA A 165 0.92 0.28 -11.21
C ALA A 165 0.20 0.81 -12.46
N GLY A 166 -0.80 1.68 -12.31
CA GLY A 166 -1.59 2.22 -13.42
C GLY A 166 -0.77 3.04 -14.42
N ILE A 167 0.25 3.78 -13.97
CA ILE A 167 1.17 4.53 -14.86
C ILE A 167 2.27 3.66 -15.47
N GLY A 168 2.27 2.36 -15.19
CA GLY A 168 3.30 1.44 -15.67
C GLY A 168 4.62 1.51 -14.88
N ALA A 169 4.61 2.00 -13.64
CA ALA A 169 5.77 2.08 -12.74
C ALA A 169 5.63 1.06 -11.60
N LEU A 170 5.65 -0.24 -11.93
CA LEU A 170 5.43 -1.30 -10.94
C LEU A 170 6.59 -1.39 -9.94
N GLU A 171 7.80 -1.02 -10.34
CA GLU A 171 8.93 -0.90 -9.41
C GLU A 171 8.68 0.11 -8.28
N LEU A 172 7.97 1.21 -8.56
CA LEU A 172 7.64 2.22 -7.56
C LEU A 172 6.66 1.65 -6.54
N ALA A 173 5.63 0.91 -6.99
CA ALA A 173 4.70 0.21 -6.10
C ALA A 173 5.43 -0.76 -5.15
N LEU A 174 6.39 -1.52 -5.69
CA LEU A 174 7.17 -2.48 -4.91
C LEU A 174 8.03 -1.79 -3.85
N VAL A 175 8.79 -0.75 -4.21
CA VAL A 175 9.61 0.01 -3.26
C VAL A 175 8.75 0.68 -2.20
N MET A 176 7.62 1.27 -2.58
CA MET A 176 6.74 1.99 -1.67
C MET A 176 6.12 1.05 -0.63
N THR A 177 5.69 -0.15 -1.02
CA THR A 177 5.13 -1.15 -0.09
C THR A 177 6.18 -1.72 0.85
N ILE A 178 7.40 -1.99 0.34
CA ILE A 178 8.53 -2.41 1.16
C ILE A 178 8.83 -1.34 2.22
N ALA A 179 9.08 -0.11 1.79
CA ALA A 179 9.43 0.99 2.69
C ALA A 179 8.36 1.21 3.76
N PHE A 180 7.09 1.21 3.37
CA PHE A 180 5.98 1.37 4.29
C PHE A 180 5.90 0.22 5.30
N ASN A 181 5.92 -1.03 4.85
CA ASN A 181 5.76 -2.20 5.71
C ASN A 181 6.91 -2.32 6.72
N TYR A 182 8.15 -2.09 6.30
CA TYR A 182 9.30 -2.11 7.23
C TYR A 182 9.27 -0.94 8.20
N THR A 183 8.91 0.27 7.75
CA THR A 183 8.77 1.44 8.65
C THR A 183 7.70 1.17 9.70
N PHE A 184 6.51 0.70 9.30
CA PHE A 184 5.45 0.35 10.22
C PHE A 184 5.87 -0.74 11.21
N LEU A 185 6.60 -1.75 10.74
CA LEU A 185 7.09 -2.80 11.61
C LEU A 185 8.10 -2.27 12.65
N VAL A 186 9.03 -1.41 12.24
CA VAL A 186 9.99 -0.77 13.14
C VAL A 186 9.26 0.06 14.18
N LEU A 187 8.30 0.90 13.76
CA LEU A 187 7.48 1.72 14.64
C LEU A 187 6.70 0.86 15.66
N TRP A 188 6.16 -0.26 15.21
CA TRP A 188 5.43 -1.20 16.06
C TRP A 188 6.32 -1.98 17.04
N VAL A 189 7.55 -2.34 16.64
CA VAL A 189 8.51 -3.03 17.53
C VAL A 189 9.17 -2.08 18.53
N THR A 190 9.35 -0.81 18.15
CA THR A 190 9.96 0.21 19.01
C THR A 190 8.98 0.87 19.97
N ASP A 191 7.68 0.51 19.92
CA ASP A 191 6.59 1.16 20.65
C ASP A 191 6.71 2.70 20.58
N TYR A 192 7.08 3.19 19.39
CA TYR A 192 7.45 4.58 19.20
C TYR A 192 6.22 5.46 19.39
N GLY A 193 6.23 6.27 20.46
CA GLY A 193 5.12 7.13 20.86
C GLY A 193 4.28 6.61 22.03
N ASP A 194 4.63 5.47 22.66
CA ASP A 194 3.92 4.98 23.84
C ASP A 194 4.08 5.93 25.05
N ARG A 195 2.95 6.52 25.48
CA ARG A 195 2.86 7.24 26.75
C ARG A 195 2.59 6.20 27.84
N ARG A 196 3.63 5.90 28.62
CA ARG A 196 3.66 5.02 29.81
C ARG A 196 2.26 4.80 30.43
N GLY A 197 1.64 3.65 30.15
CA GLY A 197 0.49 3.14 30.90
C GLY A 197 -0.80 2.88 30.13
N LEU A 198 -0.92 3.28 28.86
CA LEU A 198 -2.09 2.94 28.03
C LEU A 198 -1.85 1.61 27.30
N LYS A 199 -2.56 0.56 27.71
CA LYS A 199 -2.48 -0.79 27.11
C LYS A 199 -2.47 -0.74 25.58
N LYS A 200 -1.33 -1.06 24.95
CA LYS A 200 -1.16 -1.54 23.56
C LYS A 200 -2.18 -0.99 22.55
N ARG A 201 -2.31 0.33 22.48
CA ARG A 201 -3.30 1.00 21.61
C ARG A 201 -2.56 1.83 20.57
N TYR A 202 -1.76 1.16 19.73
CA TYR A 202 -1.03 1.83 18.66
C TYR A 202 -2.04 2.39 17.65
N MET A 203 -2.04 3.71 17.48
CA MET A 203 -2.80 4.42 16.45
C MET A 203 -4.33 4.28 16.54
N ILE A 204 -4.88 4.20 17.75
CA ILE A 204 -6.31 4.43 18.01
C ILE A 204 -6.44 5.81 18.65
N ASP A 205 -7.41 6.61 18.20
CA ASP A 205 -7.69 7.91 18.80
C ASP A 205 -8.12 7.70 20.25
N CYS A 206 -7.50 8.43 21.16
CA CYS A 206 -7.88 8.42 22.57
C CYS A 206 -9.27 9.05 22.66
N ASP A 207 -10.27 8.27 23.05
CA ASP A 207 -11.57 8.83 23.41
C ASP A 207 -11.37 9.61 24.72
N PRO A 208 -11.54 10.94 24.75
CA PRO A 208 -11.34 11.72 25.97
C PRO A 208 -12.27 11.32 27.12
N GLU A 209 -13.32 10.54 26.85
CA GLU A 209 -14.26 10.03 27.87
C GLU A 209 -13.84 8.70 28.51
N GLU A 210 -12.77 8.03 28.05
CA GLU A 210 -12.29 6.80 28.71
C GLU A 210 -11.47 7.18 29.96
N PRO A 211 -11.95 6.91 31.19
CA PRO A 211 -11.25 7.33 32.40
C PRO A 211 -9.90 6.64 32.45
N ALA A 212 -8.84 7.41 32.70
CA ALA A 212 -7.49 6.90 32.88
C ALA A 212 -7.53 5.71 33.85
N PRO A 213 -6.87 4.58 33.55
CA PRO A 213 -6.87 3.43 34.44
C PRO A 213 -6.38 3.90 35.81
N ALA A 214 -7.27 3.82 36.80
CA ALA A 214 -7.00 4.24 38.16
C ALA A 214 -5.64 3.65 38.56
N ALA A 215 -4.70 4.55 38.89
CA ALA A 215 -3.42 4.15 39.44
C ALA A 215 -3.72 3.19 40.57
N THR A 216 -3.22 1.97 40.46
CA THR A 216 -3.45 0.94 41.47
C THR A 216 -2.79 1.43 42.74
N GLU A 217 -3.58 2.10 43.58
CA GLU A 217 -3.21 2.51 44.91
C GLU A 217 -2.85 1.22 45.66
N LYS A 218 -1.56 1.04 45.92
CA LYS A 218 -1.08 -0.02 46.79
C LYS A 218 -1.78 0.16 48.13
N ALA A 219 -2.72 -0.74 48.42
CA ALA A 219 -3.34 -0.83 49.73
C ALA A 219 -2.23 -0.88 50.81
N PRO A 220 -2.39 -0.16 51.93
CA PRO A 220 -1.41 -0.17 53.00
C PRO A 220 -1.26 -1.60 53.54
N ALA A 221 -0.02 -2.03 53.71
CA ALA A 221 0.31 -3.26 54.40
C ALA A 221 -0.22 -3.16 55.84
N ASP A 222 -1.14 -4.06 56.18
CA ASP A 222 -1.67 -4.25 57.52
C ASP A 222 -0.57 -4.89 58.41
N PRO A 223 -0.09 -4.22 59.47
CA PRO A 223 0.78 -4.85 60.45
C PRO A 223 -0.08 -5.51 61.54
N SER A 224 -0.19 -6.83 61.47
CA SER A 224 -0.56 -7.68 62.61
C SER A 224 0.68 -8.15 63.37
#